data_AF-A0A2R6M469-F1
#
_entry.id   AF-A0A2R6M469-F1
#
_cell.length_a   1.000
_cell.length_b   1.000
_cell.length_c   1.000
_cell.angle_alpha   90.00
_cell.angle_beta   90.00
_cell.angle_gamma   90.00
#
_symmetry.space_group_name_H-M   'P 1'
#
loop_
_entity.id
_entity.type
_entity.pdbx_description
1 polymer ?
#
loop_
_entity_poly.entity_id
_entity_poly.type
_entity_poly.pdbx_seq_one_letter_code
_entity_poly.pdbx_strand_id
1 'polypeptide(L)'
;MADLRALLDYRSVNAPVAWAATGILFVAALMLLVQANVFWSAFALLLVGLVLLPPVVSRDPMGTMPGELVVLVAIPVTFRLLGVFLELTQYVAIAGSALLVVLVLDWYTSLEMAPRFAVAFVTITTMAFAGAWAVAQFATDILLGTDFISTQRELNLDLVTATAVGLIAGALSEAYFRKTDGAAPLQEPPFSPSFLSRDPSNPDEFNGSAGTTDRLDGGYPTPGTPTQDGIAVDSEEQAGDQVAADGDSSEDAATADSEPEDAMKQSPKHRLVLRTLQVILVSIVGYSVVTVQGDLFLNSAVPLGLTFLPTIARRRYGYPMHAKLALLISFAATMHALGALGPYSSTDWYDTFTHALSSTLVAGVGYALAHGLELHTDRVSFSSRFRGVFIILFVLAVGVLWELMEFGTGLLAGAVGDEILAQYGVSDIVKDLVFNTVGAMIVALWGTPLFRRLARGIGGNVGGLLR
;
A
#
# COMPACT_ATOMS: atom_id res chain seq x y z
N MET A 1 10.66 35.97 5.11
CA MET A 1 12.14 35.88 5.13
C MET A 1 12.67 34.93 6.21
N ALA A 2 12.00 34.78 7.36
CA ALA A 2 12.39 33.81 8.40
C ALA A 2 12.32 32.35 7.91
N ASP A 3 11.28 31.97 7.16
CA ASP A 3 11.13 30.62 6.57
C ASP A 3 12.30 30.21 5.67
N LEU A 4 12.74 31.10 4.78
CA LEU A 4 13.81 30.78 3.84
C LEU A 4 15.13 30.53 4.56
N ARG A 5 15.42 31.28 5.64
CA ARG A 5 16.63 31.08 6.44
C ARG A 5 16.58 29.78 7.23
N ALA A 6 15.43 29.46 7.85
CA ALA A 6 15.24 28.20 8.56
C ALA A 6 15.38 26.97 7.63
N LEU A 7 14.84 27.06 6.41
CA LEU A 7 15.00 26.01 5.39
C LEU A 7 16.45 25.86 4.92
N LEU A 8 17.17 26.97 4.72
CA LEU A 8 18.58 26.94 4.35
C LEU A 8 19.45 26.38 5.48
N ASP A 9 19.18 26.76 6.74
CA ASP A 9 19.89 26.24 7.91
C ASP A 9 19.65 24.74 8.08
N TYR A 10 18.41 24.26 7.93
CA TYR A 10 18.10 22.83 7.96
C TYR A 10 18.83 22.07 6.86
N ARG A 11 18.79 22.53 5.60
CA ARG A 11 19.51 21.89 4.49
C ARG A 11 21.02 21.85 4.72
N SER A 12 21.58 22.91 5.31
CA SER A 12 23.01 23.02 5.59
C SER A 12 23.51 22.01 6.64
N VAL A 13 22.64 21.57 7.55
CA VAL A 13 22.95 20.56 8.57
C VAL A 13 22.59 19.15 8.09
N ASN A 14 21.45 19.00 7.40
CA ASN A 14 20.96 17.72 6.90
C ASN A 14 21.90 17.10 5.86
N ALA A 15 22.33 17.89 4.87
CA ALA A 15 23.11 17.36 3.76
C ALA A 15 24.46 16.76 4.21
N PRO A 16 25.28 17.41 5.06
CA PRO A 16 26.49 16.81 5.59
C PRO A 16 26.27 15.48 6.32
N VAL A 17 25.20 15.37 7.13
CA VAL A 17 24.87 14.13 7.84
C VAL A 17 24.50 13.02 6.86
N ALA A 18 23.65 13.31 5.87
CA ALA A 18 23.26 12.36 4.83
C ALA A 18 24.47 11.91 3.99
N TRP A 19 25.36 12.82 3.61
CA TRP A 19 26.58 12.49 2.86
C TRP A 19 27.57 11.65 3.69
N ALA A 20 27.78 12.00 4.96
CA ALA A 20 28.64 11.22 5.85
C ALA A 20 28.11 9.79 6.02
N ALA A 21 26.80 9.64 6.28
CA ALA A 21 26.16 8.33 6.41
C ALA A 21 26.23 7.52 5.10
N THR A 22 26.06 8.17 3.95
CA THR A 22 26.21 7.55 2.63
C THR A 22 27.65 7.08 2.39
N GLY A 23 28.64 7.87 2.79
CA GLY A 23 30.05 7.51 2.74
C GLY A 23 30.36 6.28 3.60
N ILE A 24 29.84 6.24 4.84
CA ILE A 24 29.96 5.07 5.73
C ILE A 24 29.33 3.84 5.08
N LEU A 25 28.12 3.97 4.54
CA LEU A 25 27.41 2.88 3.88
C LEU A 25 28.18 2.35 2.67
N PHE A 26 28.77 3.23 1.85
CA PHE A 26 29.58 2.85 0.70
C PHE A 26 30.86 2.14 1.12
N VAL A 27 31.58 2.65 2.12
CA VAL A 27 32.77 1.98 2.67
C VAL A 27 32.40 0.60 3.24
N ALA A 28 31.29 0.51 3.98
CA ALA A 28 30.80 -0.76 4.51
C ALA A 28 30.50 -1.76 3.39
N ALA A 29 29.89 -1.32 2.28
CA ALA A 29 29.66 -2.15 1.11
C ALA A 29 30.97 -2.72 0.53
N LEU A 30 31.97 -1.86 0.32
CA LEU A 30 33.29 -2.29 -0.17
C LEU A 30 33.98 -3.26 0.79
N MET A 31 33.90 -3.01 2.09
CA MET A 31 34.51 -3.88 3.10
C MET A 31 33.79 -5.22 3.21
N LEU A 32 32.45 -5.25 3.06
CA LEU A 32 31.69 -6.50 2.96
C LEU A 32 32.10 -7.31 1.73
N LEU A 33 32.38 -6.65 0.60
CA LEU A 33 32.90 -7.31 -0.60
C LEU A 33 34.28 -7.93 -0.35
N VAL A 34 35.16 -7.21 0.36
CA VAL A 34 36.48 -7.71 0.77
C VAL A 34 36.36 -8.92 1.72
N GLN A 35 35.35 -8.93 2.58
CA GLN A 35 35.00 -10.09 3.43
C GLN A 35 34.29 -11.23 2.67
N ALA A 36 34.23 -11.17 1.33
CA ALA A 36 33.50 -12.10 0.47
C ALA A 36 32.00 -12.23 0.80
N ASN A 37 31.42 -11.26 1.52
CA ASN A 37 30.00 -11.20 1.82
C ASN A 37 29.25 -10.51 0.67
N VAL A 38 29.25 -11.18 -0.49
CA VAL A 38 28.76 -10.64 -1.76
C VAL A 38 27.31 -10.19 -1.67
N PHE A 39 26.45 -10.97 -0.99
CA PHE A 39 25.04 -10.67 -0.84
C PHE A 39 24.81 -9.33 -0.11
N TRP A 40 25.43 -9.15 1.05
CA TRP A 40 25.29 -7.91 1.83
C TRP A 40 26.02 -6.72 1.19
N SER A 41 27.13 -6.96 0.48
CA SER A 41 27.77 -5.93 -0.33
C SER A 41 26.83 -5.42 -1.43
N ALA A 42 26.20 -6.33 -2.19
CA ALA A 42 25.28 -5.97 -3.25
C ALA A 42 24.06 -5.20 -2.72
N PHE A 43 23.50 -5.66 -1.59
CA PHE A 43 22.43 -4.96 -0.89
C PHE A 43 22.84 -3.55 -0.45
N ALA A 44 24.01 -3.40 0.18
CA ALA A 44 24.50 -2.10 0.62
C ALA A 44 24.74 -1.14 -0.56
N LEU A 45 25.26 -1.64 -1.70
CA LEU A 45 25.40 -0.85 -2.93
C LEU A 45 24.06 -0.41 -3.52
N LEU A 46 23.03 -1.27 -3.46
CA LEU A 46 21.68 -0.91 -3.86
C LEU A 46 21.12 0.23 -2.99
N LEU A 47 21.34 0.17 -1.67
CA LEU A 47 20.96 1.24 -0.76
C LEU A 47 21.72 2.54 -1.04
N VAL A 48 23.02 2.49 -1.32
CA VAL A 48 23.80 3.66 -1.76
C VAL A 48 23.19 4.24 -3.03
N GLY A 49 22.88 3.42 -4.03
CA GLY A 49 22.23 3.87 -5.26
C GLY A 49 20.89 4.55 -5.01
N LEU A 50 20.08 4.00 -4.09
CA LEU A 50 18.79 4.57 -3.70
C LEU A 50 18.95 5.94 -3.01
N VAL A 51 19.89 6.07 -2.08
CA VAL A 51 20.17 7.33 -1.37
C VAL A 51 20.77 8.40 -2.29
N LEU A 52 21.58 7.99 -3.26
CA LEU A 52 22.15 8.88 -4.26
C LEU A 52 21.16 9.29 -5.36
N LEU A 53 20.03 8.58 -5.50
CA LEU A 53 19.08 8.82 -6.57
C LEU A 53 18.54 10.27 -6.57
N PRO A 54 18.04 10.84 -5.44
CA PRO A 54 17.58 12.23 -5.42
C PRO A 54 18.64 13.28 -5.80
N PRO A 55 19.83 13.35 -5.18
CA PRO A 55 20.82 14.40 -5.50
C PRO A 55 21.40 14.25 -6.91
N VAL A 56 21.53 13.02 -7.43
CA VAL A 56 22.06 12.78 -8.78
C VAL A 56 21.06 13.20 -9.87
N VAL A 57 19.78 12.86 -9.71
CA VAL A 57 18.74 13.19 -10.71
C VAL A 57 18.39 14.68 -10.66
N SER A 58 18.29 15.26 -9.45
CA SER A 58 18.02 16.69 -9.28
C SER A 58 19.22 17.57 -9.64
N ARG A 59 20.43 16.99 -9.69
CA ARG A 59 21.71 17.71 -9.85
C ARG A 59 21.95 18.75 -8.76
N ASP A 60 21.37 18.54 -7.58
CA ASP A 60 21.53 19.39 -6.41
C ASP A 60 22.20 18.60 -5.27
N PRO A 61 23.46 18.90 -4.90
CA PRO A 61 24.15 18.20 -3.81
C PRO A 61 23.56 18.48 -2.42
N MET A 62 22.70 19.50 -2.29
CA MET A 62 21.97 19.80 -1.05
C MET A 62 20.59 19.14 -1.01
N GLY A 63 20.14 18.56 -2.14
CA GLY A 63 18.88 17.82 -2.28
C GLY A 63 18.97 16.37 -1.81
N THR A 64 19.46 16.14 -0.59
CA THR A 64 19.60 14.81 0.00
C THR A 64 18.35 14.36 0.74
N MET A 65 18.25 13.05 1.00
CA MET A 65 17.27 12.49 1.95
C MET A 65 17.52 13.01 3.38
N PRO A 66 16.54 12.86 4.30
CA PRO A 66 16.75 13.13 5.73
C PRO A 66 17.92 12.32 6.27
N GLY A 67 18.95 12.99 6.78
CA GLY A 67 20.20 12.39 7.20
C GLY A 67 20.01 11.38 8.34
N GLU A 68 19.05 11.61 9.23
CA GLU A 68 18.70 10.69 10.32
C GLU A 68 18.22 9.33 9.79
N LEU A 69 17.49 9.35 8.67
CA LEU A 69 16.96 8.13 8.05
C LEU A 69 18.04 7.39 7.26
N VAL A 70 18.96 8.12 6.61
CA VAL A 70 20.16 7.51 6.00
C VAL A 70 21.04 6.86 7.07
N VAL A 71 21.24 7.52 8.22
CA VAL A 71 21.97 6.96 9.37
C VAL A 71 21.27 5.71 9.90
N LEU A 72 19.95 5.76 10.07
CA LEU A 72 19.15 4.61 10.53
C LEU A 72 19.37 3.37 9.65
N VAL A 73 19.50 3.54 8.34
CA VAL A 73 19.79 2.45 7.40
C VAL A 73 21.27 2.05 7.36
N ALA A 74 22.19 2.99 7.56
CA ALA A 74 23.62 2.70 7.62
C ALA A 74 24.02 1.86 8.86
N ILE A 75 23.32 2.03 9.99
CA ILE A 75 23.58 1.30 11.24
C ILE A 75 23.55 -0.23 11.06
N PRO A 76 22.46 -0.86 10.57
CA PRO A 76 22.41 -2.32 10.45
C PRO A 76 23.46 -2.84 9.47
N VAL A 77 23.74 -2.15 8.35
CA VAL A 77 24.82 -2.56 7.43
C VAL A 77 26.19 -2.49 8.09
N THR A 78 26.41 -1.49 8.96
CA THR A 78 27.64 -1.39 9.75
C THR A 78 27.72 -2.49 10.81
N PHE A 79 26.62 -2.83 11.48
CA PHE A 79 26.57 -3.96 12.42
C PHE A 79 26.86 -5.29 11.72
N ARG A 80 26.32 -5.49 10.52
CA ARG A 80 26.66 -6.64 9.66
C ARG A 80 28.16 -6.70 9.38
N LEU A 81 28.76 -5.58 9.00
CA LEU A 81 30.19 -5.47 8.70
C LEU A 81 31.06 -5.85 9.91
N LEU A 82 30.66 -5.42 11.10
CA LEU A 82 31.39 -5.63 12.35
C LEU A 82 31.12 -7.00 12.99
N GLY A 83 30.17 -7.79 12.47
CA GLY A 83 29.82 -9.09 13.02
C GLY A 83 29.00 -9.03 14.30
N VAL A 84 28.30 -7.91 14.58
CA VAL A 84 27.51 -7.71 15.81
C VAL A 84 26.01 -7.71 15.50
N PHE A 85 25.19 -8.15 16.46
CA PHE A 85 23.72 -8.14 16.38
C PHE A 85 23.15 -8.75 15.08
N LEU A 86 23.75 -9.83 14.57
CA LEU A 86 23.47 -10.36 13.24
C LEU A 86 22.01 -10.79 13.04
N GLU A 87 21.37 -11.32 14.09
CA GLU A 87 19.96 -11.74 14.06
C GLU A 87 19.01 -10.56 13.85
N LEU A 88 19.25 -9.42 14.50
CA LEU A 88 18.41 -8.22 14.39
C LEU A 88 18.71 -7.40 13.14
N THR A 89 19.94 -7.51 12.64
CA THR A 89 20.47 -6.69 11.55
C THR A 89 19.63 -6.80 10.29
N GLN A 90 19.16 -8.00 9.92
CA GLN A 90 18.34 -8.19 8.73
C GLN A 90 17.00 -7.47 8.81
N TYR A 91 16.31 -7.57 9.94
CA TYR A 91 14.97 -7.00 10.08
C TYR A 91 15.00 -5.48 10.09
N VAL A 92 15.98 -4.89 10.77
CA VAL A 92 16.18 -3.44 10.80
C VAL A 92 16.61 -2.93 9.42
N ALA A 93 17.47 -3.65 8.70
CA ALA A 93 17.87 -3.30 7.34
C ALA A 93 16.69 -3.34 6.37
N ILE A 94 15.85 -4.37 6.43
CA ILE A 94 14.66 -4.52 5.59
C ILE A 94 13.68 -3.37 5.85
N ALA A 95 13.33 -3.11 7.12
CA ALA A 95 12.43 -2.02 7.47
C ALA A 95 12.99 -0.63 7.09
N GLY A 96 14.29 -0.42 7.31
CA GLY A 96 14.98 0.80 6.89
C GLY A 96 14.96 0.99 5.36
N SER A 97 15.19 -0.08 4.60
CA SER A 97 15.14 -0.04 3.13
C SER A 97 13.73 0.26 2.60
N ALA A 98 12.71 -0.33 3.22
CA ALA A 98 11.31 -0.03 2.92
C ALA A 98 11.03 1.46 3.12
N LEU A 99 11.49 2.05 4.23
CA LEU A 99 11.36 3.48 4.49
C LEU A 99 12.11 4.33 3.46
N LEU A 100 13.33 3.97 3.06
CA LEU A 100 14.05 4.71 2.01
C LEU A 100 13.30 4.67 0.68
N VAL A 101 12.70 3.52 0.32
CA VAL A 101 11.89 3.43 -0.90
C VAL A 101 10.65 4.31 -0.79
N VAL A 102 9.98 4.32 0.36
CA VAL A 102 8.87 5.24 0.64
C VAL A 102 9.30 6.68 0.42
N LEU A 103 10.45 7.10 0.95
CA LEU A 103 10.97 8.47 0.78
C LEU A 103 11.36 8.79 -0.65
N VAL A 104 11.94 7.84 -1.38
CA VAL A 104 12.23 8.03 -2.81
C VAL A 104 10.94 8.20 -3.59
N LEU A 105 9.93 7.39 -3.29
CA LEU A 105 8.64 7.52 -3.94
C LEU A 105 8.00 8.88 -3.61
N ASP A 106 7.99 9.29 -2.35
CA ASP A 106 7.54 10.60 -1.91
C ASP A 106 8.30 11.75 -2.61
N TRP A 107 9.61 11.61 -2.81
CA TRP A 107 10.41 12.62 -3.51
C TRP A 107 9.98 12.83 -4.97
N TYR A 108 9.61 11.75 -5.67
CA TYR A 108 9.25 11.78 -7.08
C TYR A 108 7.74 11.78 -7.34
N THR A 109 6.92 11.81 -6.29
CA THR A 109 5.46 11.73 -6.40
C THR A 109 4.78 12.69 -5.43
N SER A 110 3.61 13.20 -5.78
CA SER A 110 2.82 14.09 -4.93
C SER A 110 2.03 13.29 -3.88
N LEU A 111 2.77 12.69 -2.95
CA LEU A 111 2.27 11.74 -1.95
C LEU A 111 2.13 12.39 -0.58
N GLU A 112 1.11 13.23 -0.34
CA GLU A 112 0.88 13.68 1.04
C GLU A 112 0.23 12.51 1.83
N MET A 113 1.05 11.76 2.58
CA MET A 113 0.56 10.60 3.33
C MET A 113 -0.25 11.04 4.54
N ALA A 114 -1.54 10.67 4.56
CA ALA A 114 -2.30 10.69 5.80
C ALA A 114 -1.59 9.83 6.87
N PRO A 115 -1.46 10.28 8.14
CA PRO A 115 -0.67 9.57 9.16
C PRO A 115 -1.06 8.08 9.33
N ARG A 116 -2.38 7.78 9.30
CA ARG A 116 -2.91 6.41 9.34
C ARG A 116 -2.56 5.56 8.11
N PHE A 117 -2.38 6.19 6.95
CA PHE A 117 -1.95 5.50 5.73
C PHE A 117 -0.47 5.12 5.81
N ALA A 118 0.35 5.90 6.51
CA ALA A 118 1.77 5.60 6.69
C ALA A 118 1.99 4.24 7.38
N VAL A 119 1.20 3.89 8.40
CA VAL A 119 1.32 2.57 9.06
C VAL A 119 1.09 1.44 8.06
N ALA A 120 -0.02 1.49 7.33
CA ALA A 120 -0.38 0.46 6.37
C ALA A 120 0.64 0.38 5.22
N PHE A 121 1.05 1.52 4.68
CA PHE A 121 2.00 1.58 3.58
C PHE A 121 3.39 1.07 3.96
N VAL A 122 3.90 1.47 5.14
CA VAL A 122 5.19 0.98 5.66
C VAL A 122 5.11 -0.51 5.96
N THR A 123 4.02 -1.00 6.54
CA THR A 123 3.83 -2.44 6.82
C THR A 123 3.81 -3.24 5.53
N ILE A 124 2.99 -2.84 4.55
CA ILE A 124 2.92 -3.48 3.22
C ILE A 124 4.28 -3.50 2.55
N THR A 125 4.97 -2.35 2.53
CA THR A 125 6.29 -2.24 1.89
C THR A 125 7.31 -3.13 2.61
N THR A 126 7.28 -3.19 3.95
CA THR A 126 8.20 -4.04 4.72
C THR A 126 7.95 -5.52 4.45
N MET A 127 6.68 -5.96 4.45
CA MET A 127 6.33 -7.35 4.11
C MET A 127 6.76 -7.69 2.67
N ALA A 128 6.51 -6.80 1.71
CA ALA A 128 6.92 -7.00 0.33
C ALA A 128 8.44 -7.13 0.18
N PHE A 129 9.20 -6.28 0.89
CA PHE A 129 10.65 -6.35 0.93
C PHE A 129 11.15 -7.63 1.61
N ALA A 130 10.49 -8.09 2.68
CA ALA A 130 10.81 -9.36 3.32
C ALA A 130 10.60 -10.55 2.37
N GLY A 131 9.49 -10.57 1.62
CA GLY A 131 9.26 -11.58 0.59
C GLY A 131 10.32 -11.53 -0.52
N ALA A 132 10.64 -10.34 -1.03
CA ALA A 132 11.71 -10.18 -2.04
C ALA A 132 13.09 -10.59 -1.51
N TRP A 133 13.36 -10.32 -0.22
CA TRP A 133 14.59 -10.74 0.45
C TRP A 133 14.69 -12.26 0.55
N ALA A 134 13.60 -12.95 0.93
CA ALA A 134 13.53 -14.40 0.94
C ALA A 134 13.79 -15.00 -0.46
N VAL A 135 13.19 -14.44 -1.50
CA VAL A 135 13.45 -14.85 -2.90
C VAL A 135 14.93 -14.65 -3.25
N ALA A 136 15.54 -13.53 -2.84
CA ALA A 136 16.95 -13.24 -3.11
C ALA A 136 17.90 -14.18 -2.35
N GLN A 137 17.60 -14.50 -1.08
CA GLN A 137 18.34 -15.48 -0.29
C GLN A 137 18.28 -16.86 -0.96
N PHE A 138 17.08 -17.34 -1.31
CA PHE A 138 16.89 -18.62 -1.97
C PHE A 138 17.60 -18.70 -3.33
N ALA A 139 17.51 -17.63 -4.13
CA ALA A 139 18.24 -17.55 -5.40
C ALA A 139 19.76 -17.60 -5.16
N THR A 140 20.25 -16.98 -4.09
CA THR A 140 21.67 -17.01 -3.74
C THR A 140 22.10 -18.39 -3.26
N ASP A 141 21.27 -19.08 -2.48
CA ASP A 141 21.51 -20.45 -2.03
C ASP A 141 21.66 -21.40 -3.23
N ILE A 142 20.79 -21.26 -4.24
CA ILE A 142 20.88 -22.06 -5.48
C ILE A 142 22.08 -21.67 -6.35
N LEU A 143 22.31 -20.37 -6.57
CA LEU A 143 23.27 -19.89 -7.57
C LEU A 143 24.70 -19.85 -7.06
N LEU A 144 24.89 -19.53 -5.78
CA LEU A 144 26.20 -19.35 -5.14
C LEU A 144 26.51 -20.44 -4.10
N GLY A 145 25.58 -21.35 -3.81
CA GLY A 145 25.77 -22.42 -2.82
C GLY A 145 25.86 -21.90 -1.39
N THR A 146 25.14 -20.81 -1.07
CA THR A 146 24.98 -20.32 0.30
C THR A 146 23.93 -21.13 1.06
N ASP A 147 23.93 -21.00 2.39
CA ASP A 147 22.97 -21.65 3.28
C ASP A 147 22.21 -20.58 4.10
N PHE A 148 21.59 -19.60 3.42
CA PHE A 148 20.83 -18.56 4.10
C PHE A 148 19.50 -19.07 4.65
N ILE A 149 18.82 -19.97 3.94
CA ILE A 149 17.54 -20.54 4.36
C ILE A 149 17.72 -22.03 4.64
N SER A 150 17.81 -22.40 5.91
CA SER A 150 17.99 -23.80 6.31
C SER A 150 16.67 -24.57 6.35
N THR A 151 15.61 -23.97 6.89
CA THR A 151 14.31 -24.64 7.05
C THR A 151 13.12 -23.76 6.69
N GLN A 152 12.00 -24.40 6.32
CA GLN A 152 10.71 -23.73 6.11
C GLN A 152 10.23 -23.00 7.37
N ARG A 153 10.50 -23.58 8.55
CA ARG A 153 10.12 -22.97 9.82
C ARG A 153 10.89 -21.67 10.08
N GLU A 154 12.19 -21.65 9.81
CA GLU A 154 13.03 -20.46 9.92
C GLU A 154 12.54 -19.36 8.98
N LEU A 155 12.32 -19.68 7.70
CA LEU A 155 11.82 -18.70 6.74
C LEU A 155 10.48 -18.07 7.18
N ASN A 156 9.53 -18.90 7.63
CA ASN A 156 8.25 -18.39 8.13
C ASN A 156 8.43 -17.50 9.37
N LEU A 157 9.31 -17.86 10.31
CA LEU A 157 9.59 -17.03 11.48
C LEU A 157 10.26 -15.71 11.10
N ASP A 158 11.11 -15.70 10.08
CA ASP A 158 11.71 -14.49 9.54
C ASP A 158 10.63 -13.57 8.93
N LEU A 159 9.67 -14.13 8.18
CA LEU A 159 8.53 -13.38 7.63
C LEU A 159 7.60 -12.83 8.72
N VAL A 160 7.33 -13.61 9.79
CA VAL A 160 6.57 -13.15 10.96
C VAL A 160 7.29 -11.98 11.62
N THR A 161 8.59 -12.11 11.84
CA THR A 161 9.41 -11.10 12.51
C THR A 161 9.47 -9.82 11.67
N ALA A 162 9.67 -9.93 10.37
CA ALA A 162 9.65 -8.78 9.46
C ALA A 162 8.28 -8.08 9.44
N THR A 163 7.18 -8.84 9.50
CA THR A 163 5.82 -8.28 9.59
C THR A 163 5.62 -7.51 10.90
N ALA A 164 6.06 -8.06 12.03
CA ALA A 164 6.01 -7.39 13.33
C ALA A 164 6.86 -6.12 13.36
N VAL A 165 8.08 -6.16 12.82
CA VAL A 165 8.96 -4.99 12.70
C VAL A 165 8.34 -3.94 11.78
N GLY A 166 7.71 -4.35 10.67
CA GLY A 166 6.98 -3.46 9.76
C GLY A 166 5.84 -2.71 10.44
N LEU A 167 5.06 -3.40 11.28
CA LEU A 167 3.99 -2.78 12.08
C LEU A 167 4.55 -1.76 13.08
N ILE A 168 5.63 -2.10 13.78
CA ILE A 168 6.30 -1.18 14.71
C ILE A 168 6.86 0.04 13.97
N ALA A 169 7.58 -0.18 12.86
CA ALA A 169 8.11 0.90 12.02
C ALA A 169 7.00 1.78 11.45
N GLY A 170 5.87 1.19 11.08
CA GLY A 170 4.68 1.89 10.63
C GLY A 170 4.11 2.81 11.72
N ALA A 171 3.94 2.29 12.94
CA ALA A 171 3.47 3.08 14.09
C ALA A 171 4.43 4.23 14.46
N LEU A 172 5.74 3.98 14.41
CA LEU A 172 6.76 5.02 14.61
C LEU A 172 6.72 6.09 13.51
N SER A 173 6.52 5.67 12.26
CA SER A 173 6.39 6.58 11.11
C SER A 173 5.15 7.44 11.24
N GLU A 174 4.01 6.87 11.63
CA GLU A 174 2.80 7.64 11.93
C GLU A 174 3.04 8.68 13.03
N ALA A 175 3.69 8.28 14.13
CA ALA A 175 4.02 9.20 15.22
C ALA A 175 4.94 10.34 14.75
N TYR A 176 5.91 10.04 13.89
CA TYR A 176 6.78 11.02 13.26
C TYR A 176 5.98 12.01 12.38
N PHE A 177 5.17 11.51 11.44
CA PHE A 177 4.39 12.34 10.52
C PHE A 177 3.30 13.16 11.22
N ARG A 178 2.72 12.64 12.30
CA ARG A 178 1.76 13.38 13.13
C ARG A 178 2.40 14.56 13.83
N LYS A 179 3.69 14.46 14.20
CA LYS A 179 4.43 15.55 14.83
C LYS A 179 4.86 16.64 13.84
N THR A 180 4.99 16.30 12.56
CA THR A 180 5.37 17.24 11.48
C THR A 180 4.16 17.74 10.67
N ASP A 181 2.93 17.60 11.19
CA ASP A 181 1.66 17.96 10.51
C ASP A 181 1.49 17.35 9.09
N GLY A 182 2.15 16.23 8.81
CA GLY A 182 2.17 15.60 7.49
C GLY A 182 2.94 16.40 6.44
N ALA A 183 3.60 17.49 6.82
CA ALA A 183 4.60 18.13 5.98
C ALA A 183 5.73 17.12 5.76
N ALA A 184 6.08 16.90 4.49
CA ALA A 184 7.26 16.12 4.15
C ALA A 184 8.46 16.64 4.97
N PRO A 185 9.46 15.80 5.31
CA PRO A 185 10.65 16.19 6.08
C PRO A 185 11.42 17.41 5.55
N LEU A 186 11.07 17.88 4.35
CA LEU A 186 11.67 18.99 3.62
C LEU A 186 10.98 20.34 3.82
N GLN A 187 9.81 20.39 4.48
CA GLN A 187 9.06 21.64 4.65
C GLN A 187 9.13 22.22 6.07
N GLU A 188 9.31 21.41 7.12
CA GLU A 188 9.61 21.92 8.47
C GLU A 188 10.65 21.06 9.21
N PRO A 189 11.62 21.67 9.92
CA PRO A 189 12.58 20.93 10.71
C PRO A 189 11.87 20.21 11.89
N PRO A 190 12.06 18.88 12.06
CA PRO A 190 11.36 18.08 13.08
C PRO A 190 11.72 18.45 14.54
N PHE A 191 12.70 19.35 14.71
CA PHE A 191 13.17 19.89 15.98
C PHE A 191 13.33 21.41 15.89
N SER A 192 12.22 22.14 15.90
CA SER A 192 12.21 23.53 16.38
C SER A 192 11.93 23.49 17.88
N PRO A 193 12.94 23.64 18.75
CA PRO A 193 12.66 23.79 20.17
C PRO A 193 11.78 25.03 20.39
N SER A 194 10.65 24.85 21.08
CA SER A 194 9.67 25.90 21.41
C SER A 194 10.25 27.07 22.21
N PHE A 195 11.49 26.98 22.70
CA PHE A 195 12.19 28.08 23.34
C PHE A 195 12.83 29.08 22.34
N LEU A 196 12.97 28.73 21.05
CA LEU A 196 13.53 29.62 20.02
C LEU A 196 12.46 30.36 19.22
N SER A 197 11.18 29.99 19.35
CA SER A 197 10.03 30.66 18.71
C SER A 197 9.43 31.79 19.58
N ARG A 198 10.19 32.34 20.53
CA ARG A 198 9.76 33.51 21.30
C ARG A 198 9.90 34.76 20.45
N ASP A 199 8.77 35.42 20.20
CA ASP A 199 8.73 36.71 19.51
C ASP A 199 9.29 37.80 20.43
N PRO A 200 10.45 38.42 20.12
CA PRO A 200 11.02 39.48 20.94
C PRO A 200 10.19 40.78 20.92
N SER A 201 9.12 40.87 20.11
CA SER A 201 8.23 42.02 20.02
C SER A 201 6.99 41.94 20.90
N ASN A 202 6.76 40.83 21.61
CA ASN A 202 5.62 40.66 22.52
C ASN A 202 6.02 40.85 23.99
N PRO A 203 5.73 42.00 24.62
CA PRO A 203 6.11 42.28 26.01
C PRO A 203 5.28 41.51 27.05
N ASP A 204 4.14 40.91 26.68
CA ASP A 204 3.25 40.21 27.62
C ASP A 204 3.79 38.84 28.06
N GLU A 205 4.71 38.24 27.31
CA GLU A 205 5.39 37.01 27.74
C GLU A 205 6.48 37.24 28.80
N PHE A 206 6.88 38.49 29.03
CA PHE A 206 7.94 38.81 29.99
C PHE A 206 7.47 38.85 31.45
N ASN A 207 6.14 38.87 31.68
CA ASN A 207 5.58 39.12 33.00
C ASN A 207 4.80 37.92 33.57
N GLY A 208 5.49 36.78 33.66
CA GLY A 208 4.97 35.54 34.22
C GLY A 208 5.47 35.24 35.64
N SER A 209 5.42 36.19 36.58
CA SER A 209 5.51 35.86 38.01
C SER A 209 4.79 36.88 38.91
N ALA A 210 3.50 36.71 39.14
CA ALA A 210 2.82 37.15 40.37
C ALA A 210 1.37 36.66 40.44
N GLY A 211 1.07 35.83 41.46
CA GLY A 211 -0.20 35.86 42.19
C GLY A 211 -1.46 35.29 41.52
N THR A 212 -1.73 34.00 41.74
CA THR A 212 -3.10 33.49 41.70
C THR A 212 -3.71 33.60 43.10
N THR A 213 -4.60 34.57 43.32
CA THR A 213 -5.61 34.49 44.38
C THR A 213 -6.98 34.28 43.75
N ASP A 214 -7.58 33.19 44.19
CA ASP A 214 -8.97 32.77 44.10
C ASP A 214 -10.01 33.91 44.21
N ARG A 215 -11.01 33.94 43.32
CA ARG A 215 -12.40 34.32 43.67
C ARG A 215 -13.43 34.02 42.58
N LEU A 216 -14.51 33.38 43.04
CA LEU A 216 -15.76 33.04 42.38
C LEU A 216 -16.74 34.25 42.30
N ASP A 217 -17.82 34.06 41.54
CA ASP A 217 -19.10 34.81 41.39
C ASP A 217 -19.24 35.45 39.99
N GLY A 218 -20.29 35.26 39.18
CA GLY A 218 -21.68 34.87 39.41
C GLY A 218 -22.63 36.04 39.06
N GLY A 219 -23.40 35.97 37.96
CA GLY A 219 -24.49 36.95 37.69
C GLY A 219 -24.96 37.12 36.23
N TYR A 220 -26.23 36.79 35.98
CA TYR A 220 -27.05 37.01 34.75
C TYR A 220 -27.75 38.43 34.77
N PRO A 221 -28.66 38.85 33.84
CA PRO A 221 -28.44 39.63 32.61
C PRO A 221 -29.34 40.91 32.47
N THR A 222 -29.43 41.48 31.25
CA THR A 222 -30.50 42.37 30.66
C THR A 222 -30.27 43.92 30.59
N PRO A 223 -31.10 44.74 29.89
CA PRO A 223 -31.09 45.01 28.43
C PRO A 223 -31.23 46.52 28.06
N GLY A 224 -31.16 46.89 26.77
CA GLY A 224 -31.63 48.23 26.31
C GLY A 224 -31.32 48.61 24.87
N THR A 225 -32.36 48.75 24.05
CA THR A 225 -32.41 49.50 22.77
C THR A 225 -32.93 50.92 23.03
N PRO A 226 -32.73 51.91 22.14
CA PRO A 226 -33.74 52.14 21.09
C PRO A 226 -33.21 52.67 19.73
N THR A 227 -34.13 52.56 18.77
CA THR A 227 -34.25 52.93 17.34
C THR A 227 -33.95 54.38 16.92
N GLN A 228 -33.59 54.58 15.64
CA GLN A 228 -34.19 55.65 14.81
C GLN A 228 -34.18 55.37 13.29
N ASP A 229 -35.29 55.77 12.66
CA ASP A 229 -35.84 55.57 11.30
C ASP A 229 -35.26 56.34 10.09
N GLY A 230 -35.68 55.90 8.89
CA GLY A 230 -35.88 56.68 7.63
C GLY A 230 -35.75 55.80 6.36
N ILE A 231 -36.80 55.18 5.78
CA ILE A 231 -37.85 55.66 4.82
C ILE A 231 -37.29 56.48 3.65
N ALA A 232 -37.58 56.33 2.34
CA ALA A 232 -38.16 55.34 1.39
C ALA A 232 -37.98 56.00 -0.04
N VAL A 233 -38.08 55.34 -1.21
CA VAL A 233 -39.29 55.21 -2.08
C VAL A 233 -38.84 55.02 -3.57
N ASP A 234 -39.54 54.11 -4.29
CA ASP A 234 -39.86 53.92 -5.75
C ASP A 234 -38.77 53.82 -6.85
N SER A 235 -38.93 53.12 -7.99
CA SER A 235 -40.13 52.73 -8.77
C SER A 235 -39.93 51.47 -9.65
N GLU A 236 -41.06 50.88 -10.05
CA GLU A 236 -41.31 49.71 -10.92
C GLU A 236 -41.13 49.95 -12.45
N GLU A 237 -40.91 48.88 -13.24
CA GLU A 237 -41.58 48.59 -14.55
C GLU A 237 -41.15 47.19 -15.09
N GLN A 238 -41.98 46.13 -14.96
CA GLN A 238 -42.84 45.47 -15.95
C GLN A 238 -42.20 44.96 -17.27
N ALA A 239 -42.21 43.63 -17.46
CA ALA A 239 -42.94 42.85 -18.50
C ALA A 239 -42.42 43.04 -19.95
N GLY A 240 -42.11 42.05 -20.78
CA GLY A 240 -42.48 40.64 -20.91
C GLY A 240 -42.62 40.41 -22.43
N ASP A 241 -42.03 39.38 -23.03
CA ASP A 241 -42.57 38.83 -24.28
C ASP A 241 -42.10 37.39 -24.55
N GLN A 242 -43.07 36.55 -24.89
CA GLN A 242 -42.91 35.20 -25.39
C GLN A 242 -43.03 35.26 -26.91
N VAL A 243 -42.09 34.66 -27.64
CA VAL A 243 -42.34 34.27 -29.03
C VAL A 243 -41.88 32.83 -29.22
N ALA A 244 -42.85 31.99 -29.57
CA ALA A 244 -42.68 30.65 -30.09
C ALA A 244 -42.97 30.65 -31.59
N ALA A 245 -42.35 29.70 -32.28
CA ALA A 245 -42.78 28.98 -33.49
C ALA A 245 -41.88 29.06 -34.73
N ASP A 246 -41.82 27.87 -35.37
CA ASP A 246 -41.34 27.50 -36.71
C ASP A 246 -39.82 27.31 -36.88
N GLY A 247 -39.28 26.22 -37.43
CA GLY A 247 -39.85 25.03 -38.05
C GLY A 247 -38.72 24.25 -38.75
N ASP A 248 -38.75 22.92 -38.58
CA ASP A 248 -38.29 21.84 -39.48
C ASP A 248 -36.96 21.94 -40.28
N SER A 249 -36.01 21.06 -39.96
CA SER A 249 -35.40 20.15 -40.95
C SER A 249 -34.65 19.01 -40.25
N SER A 250 -35.24 17.83 -40.29
CA SER A 250 -34.55 16.54 -40.15
C SER A 250 -33.50 16.36 -41.24
N GLU A 251 -32.29 15.89 -40.88
CA GLU A 251 -31.64 14.71 -41.47
C GLU A 251 -30.19 14.56 -40.93
N ASP A 252 -29.87 13.33 -40.55
CA ASP A 252 -28.54 12.72 -40.53
C ASP A 252 -27.45 13.23 -39.59
N ALA A 253 -27.49 12.73 -38.35
CA ALA A 253 -26.29 12.23 -37.67
C ALA A 253 -26.65 11.19 -36.59
N ALA A 254 -27.41 10.17 -36.97
CA ALA A 254 -27.31 8.89 -36.28
C ALA A 254 -26.10 8.12 -36.85
N THR A 255 -25.35 7.47 -35.97
CA THR A 255 -24.30 6.45 -36.23
C THR A 255 -22.87 6.93 -36.49
N ALA A 256 -22.10 7.05 -35.39
CA ALA A 256 -20.67 6.74 -35.23
C ALA A 256 -20.22 7.48 -33.94
N ASP A 257 -20.17 6.89 -32.75
CA ASP A 257 -19.06 6.01 -32.36
C ASP A 257 -19.33 5.23 -31.05
N SER A 258 -20.60 5.06 -30.67
CA SER A 258 -20.97 4.22 -29.53
C SER A 258 -21.41 2.83 -29.98
N GLU A 259 -20.46 1.91 -30.17
CA GLU A 259 -20.49 0.48 -29.77
C GLU A 259 -19.57 -0.41 -30.64
N PRO A 260 -18.65 -1.16 -30.00
CA PRO A 260 -18.84 -2.61 -29.92
C PRO A 260 -18.69 -3.22 -28.51
N GLU A 261 -18.24 -2.47 -27.50
CA GLU A 261 -17.92 -3.04 -26.18
C GLU A 261 -19.15 -3.29 -25.29
N ASP A 262 -20.24 -2.56 -25.51
CA ASP A 262 -21.47 -2.68 -24.73
C ASP A 262 -22.40 -3.80 -25.23
N ALA A 263 -22.27 -4.26 -26.47
CA ALA A 263 -22.96 -5.45 -26.98
C ALA A 263 -22.44 -6.78 -26.37
N MET A 264 -21.27 -6.75 -25.70
CA MET A 264 -20.78 -7.87 -24.89
C MET A 264 -21.40 -7.88 -23.47
N LYS A 265 -22.43 -7.07 -23.23
CA LYS A 265 -23.33 -7.18 -22.08
C LYS A 265 -24.14 -8.49 -22.18
N GLN A 266 -23.70 -9.49 -21.43
CA GLN A 266 -24.51 -10.61 -20.94
C GLN A 266 -25.05 -11.61 -21.98
N SER A 267 -24.20 -12.16 -22.87
CA SER A 267 -24.64 -13.32 -23.65
C SER A 267 -25.00 -14.50 -22.70
N PRO A 268 -26.05 -15.30 -22.99
CA PRO A 268 -26.43 -16.48 -22.20
C PRO A 268 -25.26 -17.43 -21.93
N LYS A 269 -24.28 -17.46 -22.84
CA LYS A 269 -23.06 -18.28 -22.74
C LYS A 269 -22.19 -17.88 -21.54
N HIS A 270 -22.02 -16.58 -21.24
CA HIS A 270 -21.23 -16.14 -20.07
C HIS A 270 -21.88 -16.57 -18.75
N ARG A 271 -23.20 -16.44 -18.66
CA ARG A 271 -23.95 -16.87 -17.46
C ARG A 271 -23.90 -18.38 -17.28
N LEU A 272 -23.93 -19.14 -18.37
CA LEU A 272 -23.79 -20.59 -18.35
C LEU A 272 -22.40 -20.97 -17.82
N VAL A 273 -21.33 -20.40 -18.36
CA VAL A 273 -19.94 -20.68 -17.90
C VAL A 273 -19.77 -20.36 -16.42
N LEU A 274 -20.22 -19.19 -15.96
CA LEU A 274 -20.14 -18.81 -14.54
C LEU A 274 -20.88 -19.82 -13.65
N ARG A 275 -22.09 -20.24 -14.04
CA ARG A 275 -22.84 -21.26 -13.30
C ARG A 275 -22.15 -22.61 -13.31
N THR A 276 -21.56 -23.02 -14.42
CA THR A 276 -20.79 -24.27 -14.50
C THR A 276 -19.61 -24.24 -13.52
N LEU A 277 -18.83 -23.15 -13.50
CA LEU A 277 -17.72 -22.97 -12.56
C LEU A 277 -18.19 -23.00 -11.10
N GLN A 278 -19.33 -22.37 -10.79
CA GLN A 278 -19.94 -22.41 -9.46
C GLN A 278 -20.44 -23.81 -9.09
N VAL A 279 -21.05 -24.55 -10.02
CA VAL A 279 -21.48 -25.94 -9.78
C VAL A 279 -20.27 -26.82 -9.48
N ILE A 280 -19.16 -26.67 -10.22
CA ILE A 280 -17.90 -27.38 -9.92
C ILE A 280 -17.46 -27.08 -8.48
N LEU A 281 -17.40 -25.81 -8.09
CA LEU A 281 -17.01 -25.41 -6.73
C LEU A 281 -17.95 -25.98 -5.65
N VAL A 282 -19.27 -25.91 -5.86
CA VAL A 282 -20.25 -26.51 -4.95
C VAL A 282 -20.06 -28.02 -4.86
N SER A 283 -19.75 -28.70 -5.96
CA SER A 283 -19.45 -30.13 -5.95
C SER A 283 -18.19 -30.45 -5.15
N ILE A 284 -17.13 -29.65 -5.27
CA ILE A 284 -15.89 -29.83 -4.48
C ILE A 284 -16.16 -29.61 -2.98
N VAL A 285 -16.89 -28.55 -2.62
CA VAL A 285 -17.30 -28.30 -1.23
C VAL A 285 -18.17 -29.45 -0.70
N GLY A 286 -19.13 -29.94 -1.50
CA GLY A 286 -19.97 -31.07 -1.12
C GLY A 286 -19.14 -32.34 -0.90
N TYR A 287 -18.19 -32.61 -1.80
CA TYR A 287 -17.26 -33.73 -1.67
C TYR A 287 -16.41 -33.60 -0.40
N SER A 288 -15.82 -32.42 -0.14
CA SER A 288 -14.97 -32.20 1.04
C SER A 288 -15.72 -32.41 2.35
N VAL A 289 -16.99 -31.98 2.44
CA VAL A 289 -17.85 -32.21 3.60
C VAL A 289 -18.15 -33.69 3.79
N VAL A 290 -18.48 -34.41 2.71
CA VAL A 290 -18.78 -35.87 2.77
C VAL A 290 -17.54 -36.67 3.17
N THR A 291 -16.36 -36.27 2.71
CA THR A 291 -15.09 -36.94 3.05
C THR A 291 -14.44 -36.41 4.33
N VAL A 292 -15.05 -35.41 4.98
CA VAL A 292 -14.53 -34.76 6.21
C VAL A 292 -13.09 -34.23 6.02
N GLN A 293 -12.83 -33.63 4.86
CA GLN A 293 -11.53 -33.04 4.52
C GLN A 293 -11.56 -31.54 4.82
N GLY A 294 -11.04 -31.14 5.99
CA GLY A 294 -11.04 -29.75 6.44
C GLY A 294 -10.25 -28.80 5.53
N ASP A 295 -9.07 -29.23 5.09
CA ASP A 295 -8.23 -28.49 4.15
C ASP A 295 -8.95 -28.23 2.82
N LEU A 296 -9.40 -29.30 2.15
CA LEU A 296 -10.16 -29.19 0.91
C LEU A 296 -11.45 -28.36 1.08
N PHE A 297 -12.10 -28.41 2.24
CA PHE A 297 -13.26 -27.57 2.53
C PHE A 297 -12.91 -26.09 2.54
N LEU A 298 -11.87 -25.66 3.27
CA LEU A 298 -11.48 -24.24 3.25
C LEU A 298 -11.00 -23.79 1.87
N ASN A 299 -10.16 -24.62 1.22
CA ASN A 299 -9.63 -24.37 -0.12
C ASN A 299 -10.67 -24.36 -1.24
N SER A 300 -11.92 -24.77 -0.97
CA SER A 300 -13.02 -24.70 -1.95
C SER A 300 -14.16 -23.76 -1.52
N ALA A 301 -14.44 -23.64 -0.23
CA ALA A 301 -15.50 -22.79 0.30
C ALA A 301 -15.15 -21.29 0.18
N VAL A 302 -13.90 -20.90 0.45
CA VAL A 302 -13.46 -19.51 0.29
C VAL A 302 -13.53 -19.08 -1.18
N PRO A 303 -12.98 -19.84 -2.15
CA PRO A 303 -13.15 -19.53 -3.57
C PRO A 303 -14.61 -19.49 -4.02
N LEU A 304 -15.46 -20.41 -3.55
CA LEU A 304 -16.90 -20.39 -3.82
C LEU A 304 -17.53 -19.06 -3.36
N GLY A 305 -17.20 -18.61 -2.15
CA GLY A 305 -17.59 -17.31 -1.60
C GLY A 305 -17.20 -16.15 -2.52
N LEU A 306 -15.95 -16.14 -3.01
CA LEU A 306 -15.43 -15.10 -3.91
C LEU A 306 -16.23 -15.01 -5.22
N THR A 307 -16.74 -16.14 -5.75
CA THR A 307 -17.57 -16.12 -6.97
C THR A 307 -18.89 -15.36 -6.81
N PHE A 308 -19.35 -15.14 -5.57
CA PHE A 308 -20.56 -14.37 -5.30
C PHE A 308 -20.31 -12.86 -5.20
N LEU A 309 -19.05 -12.41 -5.12
CA LEU A 309 -18.70 -10.98 -5.05
C LEU A 309 -19.34 -10.14 -6.16
N PRO A 310 -19.34 -10.54 -7.45
CA PRO A 310 -20.00 -9.77 -8.50
C PRO A 310 -21.52 -9.60 -8.27
N THR A 311 -22.17 -10.62 -7.69
CA THR A 311 -23.60 -10.59 -7.39
C THR A 311 -23.91 -9.73 -6.17
N ILE A 312 -23.09 -9.84 -5.12
CA ILE A 312 -23.20 -9.02 -3.90
C ILE A 312 -22.97 -7.55 -4.26
N ALA A 313 -21.93 -7.25 -5.06
CA ALA A 313 -21.63 -5.91 -5.55
C ALA A 313 -22.83 -5.26 -6.25
N ARG A 314 -23.49 -6.02 -7.13
CA ARG A 314 -24.69 -5.56 -7.84
C ARG A 314 -25.86 -5.31 -6.90
N ARG A 315 -26.12 -6.23 -5.97
CA ARG A 315 -27.31 -6.17 -5.09
C ARG A 315 -27.19 -5.11 -3.99
N ARG A 316 -26.01 -5.00 -3.38
CA ARG A 316 -25.80 -4.16 -2.20
C ARG A 316 -25.32 -2.75 -2.53
N TYR A 317 -24.56 -2.60 -3.62
CA TYR A 317 -23.93 -1.35 -4.00
C TYR A 317 -24.39 -0.83 -5.37
N GLY A 318 -25.37 -1.49 -6.00
CA GLY A 318 -25.87 -1.10 -7.32
C GLY A 318 -24.83 -1.20 -8.44
N TYR A 319 -23.69 -1.89 -8.21
CA TYR A 319 -22.57 -1.92 -9.14
C TYR A 319 -22.59 -3.16 -10.04
N PRO A 320 -23.01 -3.06 -11.31
CA PRO A 320 -22.95 -4.19 -12.24
C PRO A 320 -21.51 -4.43 -12.70
N MET A 321 -20.86 -5.43 -12.11
CA MET A 321 -19.51 -5.83 -12.51
C MET A 321 -19.47 -6.41 -13.94
N HIS A 322 -18.45 -6.05 -14.71
CA HIS A 322 -18.26 -6.56 -16.08
C HIS A 322 -18.10 -8.08 -16.10
N ALA A 323 -18.68 -8.72 -17.14
CA ALA A 323 -18.66 -10.17 -17.30
C ALA A 323 -17.25 -10.76 -17.35
N LYS A 324 -16.28 -10.05 -17.94
CA LYS A 324 -14.87 -10.48 -17.99
C LYS A 324 -14.24 -10.59 -16.60
N LEU A 325 -14.50 -9.62 -15.71
CA LEU A 325 -13.98 -9.64 -14.34
C LEU A 325 -14.67 -10.71 -13.50
N ALA A 326 -15.99 -10.86 -13.64
CA ALA A 326 -16.73 -11.93 -12.96
C ALA A 326 -16.25 -13.32 -13.41
N LEU A 327 -15.95 -13.49 -14.70
CA LEU A 327 -15.35 -14.71 -15.24
C LEU A 327 -13.94 -14.93 -14.70
N LEU A 328 -13.09 -13.91 -14.68
CA LEU A 328 -11.74 -14.02 -14.15
C LEU A 328 -11.74 -14.44 -12.68
N ILE A 329 -12.58 -13.81 -11.85
CA ILE A 329 -12.76 -14.16 -10.43
C ILE A 329 -13.20 -15.62 -10.30
N SER A 330 -14.23 -16.01 -11.04
CA SER A 330 -14.80 -17.37 -10.93
C SER A 330 -13.82 -18.42 -11.46
N PHE A 331 -13.09 -18.12 -12.54
CA PHE A 331 -12.12 -19.03 -13.14
C PHE A 331 -10.92 -19.24 -12.21
N ALA A 332 -10.33 -18.17 -11.68
CA ALA A 332 -9.25 -18.29 -10.71
C ALA A 332 -9.68 -19.05 -9.45
N ALA A 333 -10.86 -18.71 -8.91
CA ALA A 333 -11.44 -19.39 -7.76
C ALA A 333 -11.63 -20.90 -8.02
N THR A 334 -12.15 -21.28 -9.20
CA THR A 334 -12.30 -22.69 -9.57
C THR A 334 -10.96 -23.39 -9.76
N MET A 335 -9.98 -22.75 -10.41
CA MET A 335 -8.64 -23.34 -10.59
C MET A 335 -7.95 -23.56 -9.25
N HIS A 336 -8.03 -22.60 -8.31
CA HIS A 336 -7.50 -22.74 -6.96
C HIS A 336 -8.10 -23.96 -6.23
N ALA A 337 -9.43 -24.07 -6.23
CA ALA A 337 -10.12 -25.18 -5.57
C ALA A 337 -9.86 -26.54 -6.23
N LEU A 338 -9.67 -26.57 -7.56
CA LEU A 338 -9.30 -27.78 -8.28
C LEU A 338 -7.89 -28.24 -7.92
N GLY A 339 -6.96 -27.31 -7.66
CA GLY A 339 -5.60 -27.63 -7.23
C GLY A 339 -5.56 -28.48 -5.96
N ALA A 340 -6.44 -28.17 -5.00
CA ALA A 340 -6.55 -28.89 -3.73
C ALA A 340 -7.03 -30.34 -3.86
N LEU A 341 -7.54 -30.76 -5.02
CA LEU A 341 -7.88 -32.17 -5.27
C LEU A 341 -6.66 -33.04 -5.63
N GLY A 342 -5.46 -32.46 -5.73
CA GLY A 342 -4.23 -33.18 -6.06
C GLY A 342 -3.31 -32.51 -7.10
N PRO A 343 -3.76 -31.65 -8.03
CA PRO A 343 -2.84 -30.98 -8.96
C PRO A 343 -1.72 -30.19 -8.27
N TYR A 344 -1.95 -29.61 -7.08
CA TYR A 344 -0.89 -28.93 -6.31
C TYR A 344 0.29 -29.85 -5.98
N SER A 345 0.04 -31.12 -5.64
CA SER A 345 1.09 -32.06 -5.25
C SER A 345 1.62 -32.92 -6.41
N SER A 346 0.88 -33.01 -7.52
CA SER A 346 1.20 -33.91 -8.64
C SER A 346 1.68 -33.21 -9.90
N THR A 347 1.51 -31.89 -10.01
CA THR A 347 1.77 -31.13 -11.24
C THR A 347 2.50 -29.82 -10.93
N ASP A 348 3.83 -29.82 -11.09
CA ASP A 348 4.72 -28.70 -10.72
C ASP A 348 4.32 -27.32 -11.28
N TRP A 349 3.73 -27.25 -12.48
CA TRP A 349 3.36 -25.97 -13.10
C TRP A 349 1.99 -25.45 -12.63
N TYR A 350 1.14 -26.34 -12.10
CA TYR A 350 -0.26 -26.01 -11.80
C TYR A 350 -0.33 -24.96 -10.71
N ASP A 351 0.41 -25.23 -9.63
CA ASP A 351 0.56 -24.36 -8.47
C ASP A 351 1.02 -22.94 -8.86
N THR A 352 2.18 -22.88 -9.51
CA THR A 352 2.74 -21.70 -10.15
C THR A 352 1.72 -20.92 -11.00
N PHE A 353 0.91 -21.61 -11.81
CA PHE A 353 -0.10 -21.00 -12.66
C PHE A 353 -1.25 -20.41 -11.83
N THR A 354 -1.73 -21.12 -10.82
CA THR A 354 -2.80 -20.65 -9.93
C THR A 354 -2.35 -19.47 -9.08
N HIS A 355 -1.11 -19.43 -8.60
CA HIS A 355 -0.55 -18.28 -7.88
C HIS A 355 -0.43 -17.04 -8.79
N ALA A 356 0.08 -17.21 -10.01
CA ALA A 356 0.09 -16.14 -11.00
C ALA A 356 -1.33 -15.64 -11.36
N LEU A 357 -2.31 -16.55 -11.48
CA LEU A 357 -3.69 -16.20 -11.80
C LEU A 357 -4.38 -15.48 -10.63
N SER A 358 -4.27 -16.01 -9.41
CA SER A 358 -4.85 -15.42 -8.20
C SER A 358 -4.23 -14.06 -7.87
N SER A 359 -2.91 -13.90 -8.07
CA SER A 359 -2.24 -12.62 -7.86
C SER A 359 -2.72 -11.52 -8.82
N THR A 360 -3.18 -11.84 -10.04
CA THR A 360 -3.83 -10.83 -10.91
C THR A 360 -5.13 -10.28 -10.30
N LEU A 361 -5.87 -11.11 -9.55
CA LEU A 361 -7.07 -10.66 -8.83
C LEU A 361 -6.69 -9.79 -7.63
N VAL A 362 -5.71 -10.23 -6.84
CA VAL A 362 -5.17 -9.47 -5.71
C VAL A 362 -4.63 -8.11 -6.19
N ALA A 363 -3.93 -8.07 -7.31
CA ALA A 363 -3.45 -6.84 -7.95
C ALA A 363 -4.60 -5.91 -8.33
N GLY A 364 -5.71 -6.47 -8.83
CA GLY A 364 -6.94 -5.73 -9.09
C GLY A 364 -7.58 -5.11 -7.85
N VAL A 365 -7.55 -5.82 -6.72
CA VAL A 365 -7.98 -5.30 -5.42
C VAL A 365 -7.05 -4.17 -4.97
N GLY A 366 -5.73 -4.36 -5.05
CA GLY A 366 -4.75 -3.32 -4.75
C GLY A 366 -4.95 -2.06 -5.60
N TYR A 367 -5.22 -2.23 -6.90
CA TYR A 367 -5.57 -1.13 -7.80
C TYR A 367 -6.83 -0.38 -7.33
N ALA A 368 -7.89 -1.11 -6.97
CA ALA A 368 -9.13 -0.53 -6.51
C ALA A 368 -8.98 0.23 -5.19
N LEU A 369 -8.19 -0.29 -4.26
CA LEU A 369 -7.87 0.37 -2.99
C LEU A 369 -7.08 1.65 -3.23
N ALA A 370 -6.01 1.60 -4.03
CA ALA A 370 -5.20 2.78 -4.36
C ALA A 370 -6.06 3.88 -4.99
N HIS A 371 -6.88 3.53 -5.98
CA HIS A 371 -7.76 4.51 -6.62
C HIS A 371 -8.88 5.01 -5.69
N GLY A 372 -9.41 4.15 -4.82
CA GLY A 372 -10.37 4.56 -3.81
C GLY A 372 -9.79 5.61 -2.87
N LEU A 373 -8.53 5.46 -2.46
CA LEU A 373 -7.84 6.45 -1.62
C LEU A 373 -7.66 7.79 -2.33
N GLU A 374 -7.29 7.78 -3.62
CA GLU A 374 -7.19 9.00 -4.45
C GLU A 374 -8.51 9.77 -4.53
N LEU A 375 -9.65 9.07 -4.56
CA LEU A 375 -10.97 9.70 -4.72
C LEU A 375 -11.52 10.31 -3.42
N HIS A 376 -11.04 9.87 -2.26
CA HIS A 376 -11.59 10.28 -0.96
C HIS A 376 -10.64 11.13 -0.12
N THR A 377 -9.43 11.36 -0.60
CA THR A 377 -8.43 12.14 0.12
C THR A 377 -7.80 13.14 -0.85
N ASP A 378 -8.08 14.43 -0.65
CA ASP A 378 -7.50 15.51 -1.47
C ASP A 378 -5.97 15.61 -1.34
N ARG A 379 -5.39 14.88 -0.38
CA ARG A 379 -3.96 14.81 -0.06
C ARG A 379 -3.19 13.72 -0.83
N VAL A 380 -3.86 12.69 -1.38
CA VAL A 380 -3.18 11.54 -1.98
C VAL A 380 -3.41 11.49 -3.49
N SER A 381 -2.35 11.72 -4.28
CA SER A 381 -2.41 11.56 -5.73
C SER A 381 -1.32 10.61 -6.22
N PHE A 382 -1.70 9.46 -6.81
CA PHE A 382 -0.69 8.53 -7.33
C PHE A 382 -0.43 8.78 -8.82
N SER A 383 0.84 9.01 -9.14
CA SER A 383 1.29 8.89 -10.52
C SER A 383 1.03 7.48 -11.05
N SER A 384 0.87 7.32 -12.37
CA SER A 384 0.65 5.98 -12.97
C SER A 384 1.78 5.00 -12.62
N ARG A 385 3.02 5.50 -12.49
CA ARG A 385 4.18 4.70 -12.11
C ARG A 385 4.10 4.26 -10.65
N PHE A 386 3.78 5.18 -9.74
CA PHE A 386 3.60 4.86 -8.32
C PHE A 386 2.52 3.81 -8.13
N ARG A 387 1.38 3.96 -8.81
CA ARG A 387 0.28 2.99 -8.73
C ARG A 387 0.72 1.58 -9.11
N GLY A 388 1.54 1.45 -10.16
CA GLY A 388 2.14 0.17 -10.55
C GLY A 388 3.04 -0.41 -9.46
N VAL A 389 3.93 0.40 -8.87
CA VAL A 389 4.81 -0.01 -7.77
C VAL A 389 4.01 -0.44 -6.54
N PHE A 390 3.02 0.37 -6.13
CA PHE A 390 2.12 0.06 -5.02
C PHE A 390 1.42 -1.28 -5.25
N ILE A 391 0.94 -1.57 -6.46
CA ILE A 391 0.28 -2.85 -6.78
C ILE A 391 1.24 -4.02 -6.61
N ILE A 392 2.49 -3.89 -7.07
CA ILE A 392 3.50 -4.95 -6.92
C ILE A 392 3.80 -5.18 -5.43
N LEU A 393 4.05 -4.11 -4.67
CA LEU A 393 4.29 -4.20 -3.22
C LEU A 393 3.07 -4.80 -2.50
N PHE A 394 1.87 -4.36 -2.85
CA PHE A 394 0.64 -4.87 -2.26
C PHE A 394 0.46 -6.37 -2.50
N VAL A 395 0.67 -6.84 -3.73
CA VAL A 395 0.55 -8.26 -4.07
C VAL A 395 1.61 -9.10 -3.36
N LEU A 396 2.86 -8.63 -3.33
CA LEU A 396 3.92 -9.30 -2.58
C LEU A 396 3.62 -9.39 -1.08
N ALA A 397 3.12 -8.30 -0.49
CA ALA A 397 2.73 -8.29 0.92
C ALA A 397 1.55 -9.25 1.21
N VAL A 398 0.55 -9.31 0.31
CA VAL A 398 -0.54 -10.29 0.42
C VAL A 398 -0.04 -11.71 0.22
N GLY A 399 0.93 -11.93 -0.67
CA GLY A 399 1.62 -13.20 -0.83
C GLY A 399 2.28 -13.64 0.49
N VAL A 400 3.09 -12.77 1.10
CA VAL A 400 3.66 -13.04 2.43
C VAL A 400 2.58 -13.29 3.47
N LEU A 401 1.49 -12.52 3.48
CA LEU A 401 0.38 -12.75 4.40
C LEU A 401 -0.27 -14.12 4.20
N TRP A 402 -0.36 -14.60 2.95
CA TRP A 402 -0.87 -15.92 2.62
C TRP A 402 0.01 -17.01 3.25
N GLU A 403 1.32 -16.96 3.04
CA GLU A 403 2.29 -17.88 3.65
C GLU A 403 2.18 -17.93 5.17
N LEU A 404 2.02 -16.75 5.79
CA LEU A 404 1.86 -16.64 7.23
C LEU A 404 0.54 -17.23 7.74
N MET A 405 -0.53 -17.16 6.96
CA MET A 405 -1.80 -17.80 7.30
C MET A 405 -1.66 -19.32 7.22
N GLU A 406 -1.05 -19.86 6.16
CA GLU A 406 -0.80 -21.30 6.03
C GLU A 406 0.01 -21.82 7.20
N PHE A 407 1.15 -21.18 7.47
CA PHE A 407 1.98 -21.45 8.63
C PHE A 407 1.24 -21.37 9.97
N GLY A 408 0.40 -20.34 10.14
CA GLY A 408 -0.42 -20.16 11.33
C GLY A 408 -1.43 -21.28 11.53
N THR A 409 -2.06 -21.75 10.46
CA THR A 409 -3.00 -22.88 10.53
C THR A 409 -2.29 -24.22 10.79
N GLY A 410 -1.09 -24.43 10.24
CA GLY A 410 -0.26 -25.60 10.56
C GLY A 410 0.16 -25.64 12.03
N LEU A 411 0.49 -24.47 12.62
CA LEU A 411 0.75 -24.33 14.05
C LEU A 411 -0.45 -24.71 14.93
N LEU A 412 -1.64 -24.28 14.54
CA LEU A 412 -2.88 -24.55 15.27
C LEU A 412 -3.28 -26.03 15.17
N ALA A 413 -3.04 -26.65 14.01
CA ALA A 413 -3.20 -28.09 13.82
C ALA A 413 -2.28 -28.87 14.75
N GLY A 414 -0.99 -28.57 14.79
CA GLY A 414 -0.04 -29.20 15.71
C GLY A 414 -0.44 -29.17 17.20
N ALA A 415 -1.35 -28.26 17.59
CA ALA A 415 -1.90 -28.16 18.94
C ALA A 415 -3.29 -28.80 19.13
N VAL A 416 -4.10 -28.96 18.07
CA VAL A 416 -5.55 -29.28 18.19
C VAL A 416 -6.05 -30.34 17.18
N GLY A 417 -5.29 -30.74 16.14
CA GLY A 417 -5.73 -31.71 15.12
C GLY A 417 -4.92 -31.72 13.81
N ASP A 418 -5.56 -32.09 12.69
CA ASP A 418 -4.92 -32.15 11.36
C ASP A 418 -4.71 -30.77 10.72
N GLU A 419 -3.69 -30.65 9.86
CA GLU A 419 -3.37 -29.41 9.11
C GLU A 419 -4.53 -28.96 8.22
N ILE A 420 -4.86 -27.67 8.31
CA ILE A 420 -6.01 -27.06 7.64
C ILE A 420 -5.60 -26.33 6.35
N LEU A 421 -4.34 -25.92 6.23
CA LEU A 421 -3.73 -25.47 4.97
C LEU A 421 -2.35 -26.12 4.88
N ALA A 422 -2.08 -26.86 3.80
CA ALA A 422 -0.81 -27.53 3.60
C ALA A 422 0.25 -26.53 3.09
N GLN A 423 1.46 -26.59 3.64
CA GLN A 423 2.61 -25.82 3.15
C GLN A 423 3.74 -26.78 2.80
N TYR A 424 4.18 -26.82 1.54
CA TYR A 424 4.96 -27.95 1.02
C TYR A 424 6.47 -27.82 1.17
N GLY A 425 7.02 -26.61 1.39
CA GLY A 425 8.46 -26.41 1.60
C GLY A 425 8.97 -24.98 1.40
N VAL A 426 10.28 -24.76 1.58
CA VAL A 426 10.92 -23.46 1.27
C VAL A 426 10.79 -23.09 -0.21
N SER A 427 10.99 -24.07 -1.10
CA SER A 427 10.90 -23.83 -2.54
C SER A 427 9.50 -23.44 -2.99
N ASP A 428 8.48 -23.84 -2.23
CA ASP A 428 7.06 -23.57 -2.50
C ASP A 428 6.78 -22.09 -2.24
N ILE A 429 7.01 -21.65 -1.00
CA ILE A 429 6.97 -20.25 -0.55
C ILE A 429 7.64 -19.31 -1.56
N VAL A 430 8.87 -19.64 -1.98
CA VAL A 430 9.64 -18.78 -2.87
C VAL A 430 9.06 -18.76 -4.28
N LYS A 431 8.60 -19.91 -4.82
CA LYS A 431 7.94 -19.95 -6.13
C LYS A 431 6.66 -19.11 -6.10
N ASP A 432 5.89 -19.21 -5.03
CA ASP A 432 4.65 -18.46 -4.87
C ASP A 432 4.89 -16.96 -4.87
N LEU A 433 5.87 -16.48 -4.10
CA LEU A 433 6.27 -15.08 -4.11
C LEU A 433 6.75 -14.60 -5.49
N VAL A 434 7.50 -15.44 -6.22
CA VAL A 434 7.96 -15.13 -7.59
C VAL A 434 6.77 -15.03 -8.55
N PHE A 435 5.87 -16.00 -8.57
CA PHE A 435 4.74 -16.01 -9.50
C PHE A 435 3.65 -15.01 -9.13
N ASN A 436 3.51 -14.69 -7.84
CA ASN A 436 2.74 -13.55 -7.37
C ASN A 436 3.29 -12.23 -7.94
N THR A 437 4.62 -12.07 -7.95
CA THR A 437 5.26 -10.90 -8.56
C THR A 437 4.99 -10.83 -10.06
N VAL A 438 5.07 -11.95 -10.78
CA VAL A 438 4.76 -12.02 -12.22
C VAL A 438 3.32 -11.58 -12.50
N GLY A 439 2.34 -12.12 -11.76
CA GLY A 439 0.94 -11.71 -11.91
C GLY A 439 0.72 -10.23 -11.58
N ALA A 440 1.40 -9.71 -10.55
CA ALA A 440 1.37 -8.29 -10.22
C ALA A 440 1.94 -7.40 -11.32
N MET A 441 3.08 -7.79 -11.91
CA MET A 441 3.71 -7.07 -13.02
C MET A 441 2.81 -7.05 -14.26
N ILE A 442 2.14 -8.16 -14.58
CA ILE A 442 1.18 -8.22 -15.68
C ILE A 442 0.08 -7.17 -15.49
N VAL A 443 -0.46 -7.06 -14.28
CA VAL A 443 -1.50 -6.06 -13.97
C VAL A 443 -0.96 -4.64 -13.93
N ALA A 444 0.22 -4.42 -13.35
CA ALA A 444 0.85 -3.11 -13.28
C ALA A 444 1.15 -2.53 -14.68
N LEU A 445 1.55 -3.38 -15.63
CA LEU A 445 1.89 -2.99 -16.99
C LEU A 445 0.68 -2.93 -17.94
N TRP A 446 -0.26 -3.89 -17.86
CA TRP A 446 -1.35 -4.04 -18.85
C TRP A 446 -2.77 -4.05 -18.27
N GLY A 447 -2.93 -4.15 -16.95
CA GLY A 447 -4.24 -4.33 -16.31
C GLY A 447 -5.12 -3.08 -16.22
N THR A 448 -4.64 -1.93 -16.67
CA THR A 448 -5.27 -0.63 -16.39
C THR A 448 -6.71 -0.52 -16.89
N PRO A 449 -7.09 -0.97 -18.11
CA PRO A 449 -8.48 -0.85 -18.58
C PRO A 449 -9.48 -1.70 -17.80
N LEU A 450 -9.10 -2.93 -17.42
CA LEU A 450 -9.98 -3.88 -16.73
C LEU A 450 -10.26 -3.42 -15.29
N PHE A 451 -9.24 -2.97 -14.57
CA PHE A 451 -9.34 -2.61 -13.15
C PHE A 451 -9.73 -1.15 -12.90
N ARG A 452 -9.49 -0.21 -13.86
CA ARG A 452 -9.99 1.18 -13.78
C ARG A 452 -11.49 1.28 -13.52
N ARG A 453 -12.29 0.36 -14.08
CA ARG A 453 -13.75 0.38 -13.93
C ARG A 453 -14.21 -0.14 -12.58
N LEU A 454 -13.61 -1.24 -12.12
CA LEU A 454 -13.79 -1.77 -10.76
C LEU A 454 -13.56 -0.68 -9.72
N ALA A 455 -12.45 0.02 -9.87
CA ALA A 455 -12.03 1.07 -8.97
C ALA A 455 -13.01 2.25 -8.90
N ARG A 456 -13.50 2.74 -10.05
CA ARG A 456 -14.51 3.82 -10.10
C ARG A 456 -15.81 3.44 -9.40
N GLY A 457 -16.25 2.19 -9.53
CA GLY A 457 -17.48 1.68 -8.93
C GLY A 457 -17.43 1.58 -7.40
N ILE A 458 -16.29 1.15 -6.85
CA ILE A 458 -16.07 1.10 -5.40
C ILE A 458 -15.88 2.53 -4.85
N GLY A 459 -15.15 3.38 -5.58
CA GLY A 459 -14.90 4.77 -5.24
C GLY A 459 -16.17 5.61 -5.02
N GLY A 460 -17.22 5.42 -5.81
CA GLY A 460 -18.45 6.21 -5.65
C GLY A 460 -19.24 5.96 -4.35
N ASN A 461 -19.05 4.80 -3.71
CA ASN A 461 -19.90 4.36 -2.58
C ASN A 461 -19.17 4.37 -1.22
N VAL A 462 -17.84 4.28 -1.18
CA VAL A 462 -17.05 4.28 0.08
C VAL A 462 -17.03 5.66 0.74
N GLY A 463 -17.26 6.74 -0.02
CA GLY A 463 -17.29 8.11 0.50
C GLY A 463 -18.45 8.41 1.45
N GLY A 464 -19.47 7.55 1.47
CA GLY A 464 -20.54 7.60 2.48
C GLY A 464 -20.20 6.91 3.80
N LEU A 465 -19.12 6.11 3.87
CA LEU A 465 -18.73 5.33 5.05
C LEU A 465 -17.58 5.95 5.85
N LEU A 466 -16.86 6.90 5.26
CA LEU A 466 -15.70 7.60 5.87
C LEU A 466 -15.97 9.09 6.14
N ARG A 467 -17.23 9.53 6.07
CA ARG A 467 -17.67 10.85 6.53
C ARG A 467 -18.16 10.81 7.96
#